data_AF-A0A1E5XLE0-F1
#
_entry.id   AF-A0A1E5XLE0-F1
#
_cell.length_a   1.000
_cell.length_b   1.000
_cell.length_c   1.000
_cell.angle_alpha   90.00
_cell.angle_beta   90.00
_cell.angle_gamma   90.00
#
_symmetry.space_group_name_H-M   'P 1'
#
loop_
_entity.id
_entity.type
_entity.pdbx_description
1 polymer ?
#
loop_
_entity_poly.entity_id
_entity_poly.type
_entity_poly.pdbx_seq_one_letter_code
_entity_poly.pdbx_strand_id
1 'polypeptide(L)'
;MAFNVRKRGKLTYYYEGDRPVLSALVTEEQADGDLKIHFAGLTGGYSAKGILGLSELVSMDPHQEVALVFRCWEKWLVEAGICSSLQDIDFIEVYAFGAQPKTPNILADPAGYAAEQDRLRKAYAEAYSSFFADNLPENGVPCRFTVHLIDFPDKAASYEFYSTALLQRALQKG
;
A
#
# COMPACT_ATOMS: atom_id res chain seq x y z
N MET A 1 -17.27 -3.18 5.25
CA MET A 1 -18.55 -2.44 5.13
C MET A 1 -18.54 -1.75 3.77
N ALA A 2 -19.69 -1.40 3.19
CA ALA A 2 -19.67 -0.63 1.94
C ALA A 2 -19.11 0.78 2.21
N PHE A 3 -18.27 1.29 1.30
CA PHE A 3 -17.75 2.65 1.39
C PHE A 3 -18.87 3.69 1.35
N ASN A 4 -18.68 4.79 2.06
CA ASN A 4 -19.33 6.05 1.73
C ASN A 4 -18.68 6.61 0.47
N VAL A 5 -19.49 7.02 -0.51
CA VAL A 5 -19.02 7.47 -1.82
C VAL A 5 -19.45 8.91 -2.09
N ARG A 6 -18.51 9.75 -2.52
CA ARG A 6 -18.78 11.13 -2.95
C ARG A 6 -18.16 11.41 -4.31
N LYS A 7 -18.97 11.80 -5.30
CA LYS A 7 -18.49 12.29 -6.61
C LYS A 7 -18.44 13.82 -6.64
N ARG A 8 -17.35 14.39 -7.19
CA ARG A 8 -17.18 15.83 -7.43
C ARG A 8 -16.42 16.05 -8.74
N GLY A 9 -17.15 16.35 -9.81
CA GLY A 9 -16.58 16.44 -11.14
C GLY A 9 -16.02 15.09 -11.58
N LYS A 10 -14.75 15.06 -12.02
CA LYS A 10 -14.03 13.85 -12.44
C LYS A 10 -13.60 12.95 -11.27
N LEU A 11 -13.66 13.45 -10.03
CA LEU A 11 -13.16 12.75 -8.86
C LEU A 11 -14.27 12.00 -8.14
N THR A 12 -13.99 10.77 -7.73
CA THR A 12 -14.84 9.98 -6.83
C THR A 12 -14.03 9.56 -5.61
N TYR A 13 -14.54 9.86 -4.42
CA TYR A 13 -13.89 9.61 -3.13
C TYR A 13 -14.59 8.45 -2.42
N TYR A 14 -13.82 7.49 -1.92
CA TYR A 14 -14.29 6.32 -1.21
C TYR A 14 -13.74 6.35 0.21
N TYR A 15 -14.60 6.47 1.21
CA TYR A 15 -14.20 6.69 2.61
C TYR A 15 -15.12 5.96 3.59
N GLU A 16 -14.69 5.87 4.84
CA GLU A 16 -15.43 5.23 5.92
C GLU A 16 -15.71 6.19 7.07
N GLY A 17 -16.75 5.88 7.86
CA GLY A 17 -17.16 6.65 9.03
C GLY A 17 -17.92 7.94 8.73
N ASP A 18 -18.45 8.56 9.79
CA ASP A 18 -19.34 9.73 9.71
C ASP A 18 -18.58 11.06 9.58
N ARG A 19 -17.33 11.10 10.04
CA ARG A 19 -16.45 12.28 10.02
C ARG A 19 -15.07 11.88 9.46
N PRO A 20 -14.99 11.59 8.15
CA PRO A 20 -13.76 11.11 7.54
C PRO A 20 -12.68 12.21 7.52
N VAL A 21 -11.45 11.84 7.85
CA VAL A 21 -10.25 12.70 7.71
C VAL A 21 -9.47 12.39 6.44
N LEU A 22 -9.75 11.25 5.80
CA LEU A 22 -9.13 10.78 4.56
C LEU A 22 -10.12 9.88 3.79
N SER A 23 -9.81 9.63 2.52
CA SER A 23 -10.44 8.59 1.70
C SER A 23 -9.49 7.41 1.59
N ALA A 24 -10.00 6.18 1.62
CA ALA A 24 -9.22 4.96 1.39
C ALA A 24 -8.62 4.95 -0.02
N LEU A 25 -9.41 5.38 -1.01
CA LEU A 25 -8.94 5.70 -2.35
C LEU A 25 -9.76 6.81 -3.00
N VAL A 26 -9.18 7.44 -4.02
CA VAL A 26 -9.83 8.42 -4.89
C VAL A 26 -9.59 8.01 -6.34
N THR A 27 -10.64 8.02 -7.17
CA THR A 27 -10.51 7.79 -8.61
C THR A 27 -10.72 9.07 -9.39
N GLU A 28 -9.94 9.26 -10.45
CA GLU A 28 -10.06 10.34 -11.43
C GLU A 28 -10.39 9.76 -12.81
N GLU A 29 -11.56 10.15 -13.32
CA GLU A 29 -12.04 9.77 -14.66
C GLU A 29 -11.21 10.44 -15.77
N GLN A 30 -10.58 9.61 -16.59
CA GLN A 30 -9.80 10.02 -17.75
C GLN A 30 -10.70 10.23 -18.98
N ALA A 31 -10.20 10.93 -20.01
CA ALA A 31 -11.01 11.32 -21.17
C ALA A 31 -11.46 10.13 -22.04
N ASP A 32 -10.74 9.02 -21.97
CA ASP A 32 -10.99 7.74 -22.65
C ASP A 32 -11.82 6.75 -21.81
N GLY A 33 -12.23 7.15 -20.60
CA GLY A 33 -13.01 6.31 -19.68
C GLY A 33 -12.15 5.47 -18.74
N ASP A 34 -10.83 5.54 -18.83
CA ASP A 34 -9.93 4.93 -17.85
C ASP A 34 -10.07 5.60 -16.48
N LEU A 35 -9.68 4.89 -15.44
CA LEU A 35 -9.68 5.41 -14.08
C LEU A 35 -8.27 5.47 -13.54
N LYS A 36 -7.77 6.69 -13.29
CA LYS A 36 -6.58 6.88 -12.46
C LYS A 36 -6.98 6.73 -11.00
N ILE A 37 -6.22 5.97 -10.23
CA ILE A 37 -6.53 5.60 -8.86
C ILE A 37 -5.44 6.13 -7.95
N HIS A 38 -5.83 6.76 -6.85
CA HIS A 38 -4.96 7.24 -5.79
C HIS A 38 -5.28 6.48 -4.51
N PHE A 39 -4.33 5.70 -3.99
CA PHE A 39 -4.50 4.95 -2.75
C PHE A 39 -4.07 5.79 -1.54
N ALA A 40 -4.75 5.66 -0.41
CA ALA A 40 -4.24 6.19 0.85
C ALA A 40 -2.92 5.52 1.26
N GLY A 41 -2.13 6.27 2.04
CA GLY A 41 -0.96 5.74 2.74
C GLY A 41 -1.35 4.52 3.60
N LEU A 42 -0.56 3.45 3.52
CA LEU A 42 -0.86 2.20 4.21
C LEU A 42 0.38 1.48 4.71
N THR A 43 0.23 0.82 5.85
CA THR A 43 1.26 0.05 6.53
C THR A 43 0.83 -1.40 6.72
N GLY A 44 1.78 -2.33 6.71
CA GLY A 44 1.53 -3.76 6.94
C GLY A 44 1.27 -4.15 8.40
N GLY A 45 1.35 -3.19 9.33
CA GLY A 45 1.15 -3.37 10.77
C GLY A 45 -0.31 -3.21 11.19
N TYR A 46 -0.61 -2.19 12.00
CA TYR A 46 -1.94 -1.96 12.55
C TYR A 46 -2.99 -1.68 11.48
N SER A 47 -2.63 -0.94 10.43
CA SER A 47 -3.55 -0.63 9.33
C SER A 47 -4.04 -1.91 8.65
N ALA A 48 -3.11 -2.76 8.20
CA ALA A 48 -3.45 -4.03 7.58
C ALA A 48 -4.21 -4.98 8.51
N LYS A 49 -3.82 -5.04 9.79
CA LYS A 49 -4.56 -5.83 10.80
C LYS A 49 -6.03 -5.42 10.86
N GLY A 50 -6.31 -4.12 10.95
CA GLY A 50 -7.67 -3.59 11.03
C GLY A 50 -8.47 -3.83 9.75
N ILE A 51 -7.89 -3.49 8.59
CA ILE A 51 -8.58 -3.57 7.29
C ILE A 51 -8.87 -5.02 6.89
N LEU A 52 -7.92 -5.93 7.10
CA LEU A 52 -8.05 -7.34 6.74
C LEU A 52 -8.66 -8.19 7.87
N GLY A 53 -8.91 -7.63 9.05
CA GLY A 53 -9.48 -8.35 10.19
C GLY A 53 -8.56 -9.45 10.73
N LEU A 54 -7.23 -9.25 10.70
CA LEU A 54 -6.25 -10.24 11.15
C LEU A 54 -6.28 -10.37 12.68
N SER A 55 -6.13 -11.60 13.19
CA SER A 55 -5.99 -11.85 14.63
C SER A 55 -4.64 -11.38 15.17
N GLU A 56 -3.59 -11.59 14.38
CA GLU A 56 -2.20 -11.29 14.74
C GLU A 56 -1.74 -9.93 14.19
N LEU A 57 -0.81 -9.30 14.90
CA LEU A 57 -0.16 -8.07 14.47
C LEU A 57 1.22 -8.42 13.93
N VAL A 58 1.45 -8.16 12.65
CA VAL A 58 2.79 -8.21 12.06
C VAL A 58 3.56 -6.96 12.47
N SER A 59 4.84 -7.13 12.82
CA SER A 59 5.69 -6.01 13.21
C SER A 59 7.13 -6.23 12.77
N MET A 60 7.70 -5.22 12.13
CA MET A 60 9.07 -5.17 11.64
C MET A 60 9.45 -6.36 10.75
N ASP A 61 8.50 -6.85 9.96
CA ASP A 61 8.71 -7.97 9.03
C ASP A 61 8.24 -7.62 7.61
N PRO A 62 9.14 -7.03 6.79
CA PRO A 62 8.80 -6.66 5.41
C PRO A 62 8.29 -7.82 4.55
N HIS A 63 8.72 -9.06 4.78
CA HIS A 63 8.27 -10.22 3.97
C HIS A 63 6.77 -10.46 4.11
N GLN A 64 6.21 -10.18 5.27
CA GLN A 64 4.77 -10.26 5.50
C GLN A 64 4.09 -8.92 5.19
N GLU A 65 4.64 -7.82 5.71
CA GLU A 65 4.01 -6.50 5.67
C GLU A 65 3.74 -5.99 4.25
N VAL A 66 4.68 -6.19 3.31
CA VAL A 66 4.54 -5.70 1.94
C VAL A 66 3.32 -6.31 1.26
N ALA A 67 3.16 -7.63 1.33
CA ALA A 67 2.02 -8.31 0.73
C ALA A 67 0.69 -7.90 1.38
N LEU A 68 0.70 -7.66 2.70
CA LEU A 68 -0.49 -7.20 3.41
C LEU A 68 -0.96 -5.83 2.93
N VAL A 69 -0.04 -4.91 2.61
CA VAL A 69 -0.40 -3.60 2.05
C VAL A 69 -1.14 -3.73 0.74
N PHE A 70 -0.59 -4.48 -0.21
CA PHE A 70 -1.22 -4.70 -1.50
C PHE A 70 -2.59 -5.39 -1.35
N ARG A 71 -2.72 -6.38 -0.46
CA ARG A 71 -4.00 -7.02 -0.17
C ARG A 71 -5.06 -6.07 0.37
N CYS A 72 -4.67 -5.06 1.16
CA CYS A 72 -5.60 -4.03 1.62
C CYS A 72 -6.10 -3.17 0.46
N TRP A 73 -5.19 -2.75 -0.42
CA TRP A 73 -5.57 -1.99 -1.62
C TRP A 73 -6.46 -2.80 -2.55
N GLU A 74 -6.16 -4.08 -2.77
CA GLU A 74 -7.02 -5.00 -3.53
C GLU A 74 -8.43 -5.08 -2.93
N LYS A 75 -8.51 -5.31 -1.62
CA LYS A 75 -9.78 -5.34 -0.89
C LYS A 75 -10.58 -4.07 -1.11
N TRP A 76 -9.94 -2.91 -1.04
CA TRP A 76 -10.62 -1.63 -1.27
C TRP A 76 -11.12 -1.47 -2.70
N LEU A 77 -10.35 -1.89 -3.71
CA LEU A 77 -10.80 -1.84 -5.11
C LEU A 77 -12.03 -2.72 -5.33
N VAL A 78 -12.01 -3.93 -4.77
CA VAL A 78 -13.12 -4.89 -4.87
C VAL A 78 -14.35 -4.37 -4.13
N GLU A 79 -14.19 -3.87 -2.90
CA GLU A 79 -15.29 -3.31 -2.11
C GLU A 79 -15.87 -2.01 -2.71
N ALA A 80 -15.05 -1.24 -3.42
CA ALA A 80 -15.48 -0.07 -4.18
C ALA A 80 -16.17 -0.42 -5.51
N GLY A 81 -16.10 -1.69 -5.94
CA GLY A 81 -16.64 -2.14 -7.23
C GLY A 81 -15.87 -1.59 -8.44
N ILE A 82 -14.58 -1.30 -8.27
CA ILE A 82 -13.74 -0.69 -9.32
C ILE A 82 -13.21 -1.77 -10.28
N CYS A 83 -12.64 -2.84 -9.73
CA CYS A 83 -12.11 -3.99 -10.46
C CYS A 83 -12.15 -5.24 -9.57
N SER A 84 -11.74 -6.39 -10.13
CA SER A 84 -11.81 -7.71 -9.47
C SER A 84 -10.54 -8.07 -8.71
N SER A 85 -9.39 -7.53 -9.12
CA SER A 85 -8.09 -7.78 -8.48
C SER A 85 -7.08 -6.67 -8.79
N LEU A 86 -5.91 -6.73 -8.16
CA LEU A 86 -4.78 -5.88 -8.55
C LEU A 86 -4.25 -6.17 -9.95
N GLN A 87 -4.49 -7.36 -10.52
CA GLN A 87 -4.05 -7.69 -11.88
C GLN A 87 -4.75 -6.81 -12.93
N ASP A 88 -5.92 -6.27 -12.59
CA ASP A 88 -6.70 -5.42 -13.49
C ASP A 88 -6.13 -4.00 -13.61
N ILE A 89 -5.18 -3.61 -12.75
CA ILE A 89 -4.63 -2.25 -12.71
C ILE A 89 -3.11 -2.25 -12.89
N ASP A 90 -2.59 -1.20 -13.52
CA ASP A 90 -1.15 -0.98 -13.58
C ASP A 90 -0.75 0.10 -12.58
N PHE A 91 0.10 -0.25 -11.63
CA PHE A 91 0.72 0.74 -10.76
C PHE A 91 1.63 1.65 -11.60
N ILE A 92 1.42 2.97 -11.49
CA ILE A 92 2.24 3.97 -12.18
C ILE A 92 3.44 4.32 -11.31
N GLU A 93 3.18 4.60 -10.03
CA GLU A 93 4.19 5.01 -9.06
C GLU A 93 3.92 4.41 -7.69
N VAL A 94 4.98 3.94 -7.02
CA VAL A 94 4.94 3.50 -5.62
C VAL A 94 5.96 4.29 -4.79
N TYR A 95 5.47 4.86 -3.70
CA TYR A 95 6.20 5.66 -2.74
C TYR A 95 6.36 4.83 -1.48
N ALA A 96 7.60 4.46 -1.12
CA ALA A 96 7.86 3.66 0.06
C ALA A 96 8.65 4.46 1.10
N PHE A 97 8.15 4.48 2.32
CA PHE A 97 8.74 5.18 3.46
C PHE A 97 9.14 4.15 4.51
N GLY A 98 10.44 3.89 4.68
CA GLY A 98 10.93 2.96 5.71
C GLY A 98 11.13 3.65 7.05
N ALA A 99 10.60 3.10 8.13
CA ALA A 99 10.84 3.58 9.49
C ALA A 99 12.20 3.12 10.03
N GLN A 100 12.63 3.74 11.12
CA GLN A 100 13.71 3.21 11.94
C GLN A 100 13.32 1.87 12.59
N PRO A 101 14.30 0.97 12.83
CA PRO A 101 14.12 -0.17 13.71
C PRO A 101 13.42 0.21 15.02
N LYS A 102 12.43 -0.58 15.44
CA LYS A 102 11.78 -0.39 16.76
C LYS A 102 12.65 -0.93 17.91
N THR A 103 13.52 -1.89 17.60
CA THR A 103 14.54 -2.45 18.50
C THR A 103 15.71 -2.96 17.65
N PRO A 104 16.97 -2.89 18.12
CA PRO A 104 17.40 -2.28 19.38
C PRO A 104 17.41 -0.74 19.32
N ASN A 105 17.60 -0.07 20.46
CA ASN A 105 17.77 1.38 20.51
C ASN A 105 19.17 1.79 20.05
N ILE A 106 19.27 2.75 19.10
CA ILE A 106 20.55 3.18 18.53
C ILE A 106 21.57 3.69 19.55
N LEU A 107 21.13 4.30 20.66
CA LEU A 107 22.04 4.80 21.71
C LEU A 107 22.56 3.69 22.62
N ALA A 108 21.79 2.61 22.77
CA ALA A 108 22.14 1.47 23.61
C ALA A 108 22.96 0.43 22.84
N ASP A 109 22.64 0.21 21.56
CA ASP A 109 23.33 -0.74 20.68
C ASP A 109 23.38 -0.22 19.23
N PRO A 110 24.37 0.63 18.90
CA PRO A 110 24.53 1.17 17.55
C PRO A 110 24.78 0.10 16.49
N ALA A 111 25.51 -0.96 16.85
CA ALA A 111 25.89 -2.02 15.92
C ALA A 111 24.69 -2.92 15.58
N GLY A 112 23.93 -3.34 16.59
CA GLY A 112 22.70 -4.10 16.39
C GLY A 112 21.63 -3.28 15.67
N TYR A 113 21.55 -1.97 15.93
CA TYR A 113 20.65 -1.08 15.20
C TYR A 113 21.01 -1.01 13.71
N ALA A 114 22.30 -0.84 13.38
CA ALA A 114 22.77 -0.84 11.99
C ALA A 114 22.50 -2.18 11.29
N ALA A 115 22.76 -3.31 11.96
CA ALA A 115 22.48 -4.63 11.43
C ALA A 115 20.99 -4.84 11.15
N GLU A 116 20.12 -4.34 12.03
CA GLU A 116 18.68 -4.42 11.86
C GLU A 116 18.18 -3.52 10.72
N GLN A 117 18.77 -2.34 10.53
CA GLN A 117 18.49 -1.51 9.35
C GLN A 117 18.81 -2.23 8.05
N ASP A 118 19.96 -2.90 7.98
CA ASP A 118 20.38 -3.64 6.79
C ASP A 118 19.48 -4.87 6.55
N ARG A 119 19.08 -5.57 7.62
CA ARG A 119 18.11 -6.67 7.54
C ARG A 119 16.78 -6.20 6.96
N LEU A 120 16.22 -5.12 7.49
CA LEU A 120 14.92 -4.58 7.04
C LEU A 120 14.96 -4.12 5.58
N ARG A 121 16.03 -3.44 5.17
CA ARG A 121 16.22 -3.00 3.78
C ARG A 121 16.30 -4.18 2.83
N LYS A 122 17.06 -5.20 3.19
CA LYS A 122 17.19 -6.43 2.40
C LYS A 122 15.84 -7.15 2.29
N ALA A 123 15.17 -7.37 3.42
CA ALA A 123 13.86 -8.03 3.46
C ALA A 123 12.82 -7.26 2.64
N TYR A 124 12.79 -5.92 2.72
CA TYR A 124 11.90 -5.11 1.89
C TYR A 124 12.20 -5.24 0.40
N ALA A 125 13.48 -5.19 0.01
CA ALA A 125 13.85 -5.32 -1.40
C ALA A 125 13.39 -6.66 -1.98
N GLU A 126 13.63 -7.76 -1.26
CA GLU A 126 13.21 -9.11 -1.63
C GLU A 126 11.68 -9.23 -1.68
N ALA A 127 10.99 -8.82 -0.62
CA ALA A 127 9.53 -8.89 -0.52
C ALA A 127 8.84 -8.08 -1.62
N TYR A 128 9.32 -6.86 -1.89
CA TYR A 128 8.78 -6.00 -2.94
C TYR A 128 8.96 -6.61 -4.32
N SER A 129 10.19 -7.05 -4.68
CA SER A 129 10.42 -7.62 -6.01
C SER A 129 9.65 -8.92 -6.22
N SER A 130 9.60 -9.79 -5.22
CA SER A 130 8.87 -11.06 -5.30
C SER A 130 7.37 -10.83 -5.42
N PHE A 131 6.80 -9.83 -4.73
CA PHE A 131 5.37 -9.56 -4.83
C PHE A 131 4.93 -9.33 -6.29
N PHE A 132 5.62 -8.44 -7.03
CA PHE A 132 5.30 -8.19 -8.43
C PHE A 132 5.54 -9.41 -9.32
N ALA A 133 6.69 -10.08 -9.15
CA ALA A 133 7.04 -11.25 -9.96
C ALA A 133 6.04 -12.41 -9.78
N ASP A 134 5.59 -12.65 -8.55
CA ASP A 134 4.78 -13.81 -8.21
C ASP A 134 3.28 -13.56 -8.35
N ASN A 135 2.81 -12.32 -8.11
CA ASN A 135 1.36 -12.00 -8.05
C ASN A 135 0.87 -11.17 -9.23
N LEU A 136 1.75 -10.40 -9.87
CA LEU A 136 1.42 -9.49 -10.97
C LEU A 136 2.37 -9.69 -12.19
N PRO A 137 2.62 -10.94 -12.65
CA PRO A 137 3.66 -11.22 -13.66
C PRO A 137 3.38 -10.60 -15.04
N GLU A 138 2.11 -10.32 -15.35
CA GLU A 138 1.70 -9.75 -16.64
C GLU A 138 1.60 -8.21 -16.60
N ASN A 139 1.67 -7.60 -15.41
CA ASN A 139 1.60 -6.15 -15.23
C ASN A 139 2.97 -5.49 -15.40
N GLY A 140 2.97 -4.18 -15.64
CA GLY A 140 4.18 -3.37 -15.54
C GLY A 140 4.67 -3.25 -14.09
N VAL A 141 5.97 -2.93 -13.92
CA VAL A 141 6.53 -2.54 -12.61
C VAL A 141 6.54 -1.01 -12.51
N PRO A 142 6.03 -0.42 -11.41
CA PRO A 142 5.89 1.02 -11.27
C PRO A 142 7.24 1.74 -11.16
N CYS A 143 7.25 3.03 -11.53
CA CYS A 143 8.27 3.95 -11.03
C CYS A 143 8.26 3.93 -9.50
N ARG A 144 9.45 3.95 -8.88
CA ARG A 144 9.55 3.84 -7.42
C ARG A 144 10.62 4.75 -6.87
N PHE A 145 10.33 5.39 -5.75
CA PHE A 145 11.38 5.88 -4.86
C PHE A 145 11.14 5.40 -3.42
N THR A 146 12.23 5.32 -2.67
CA THR A 146 12.21 4.88 -1.28
C THR A 146 13.02 5.85 -0.44
N VAL A 147 12.44 6.32 0.67
CA VAL A 147 13.14 7.16 1.65
C VAL A 147 13.03 6.55 3.03
N HIS A 148 14.01 6.82 3.88
CA HIS A 148 14.02 6.36 5.27
C HIS A 148 13.72 7.53 6.20
N LEU A 149 12.65 7.39 6.98
CA LEU A 149 12.17 8.40 7.92
C LEU A 149 12.58 8.04 9.35
N ILE A 150 12.52 9.02 10.25
CA ILE A 150 12.66 8.76 11.69
C ILE A 150 11.49 7.89 12.16
N ASP A 151 10.25 8.28 11.82
CA ASP A 151 9.06 7.51 12.19
C ASP A 151 7.83 7.91 11.36
N PHE A 152 6.79 7.10 11.45
CA PHE A 152 5.44 7.35 10.97
C PHE A 152 4.41 6.87 12.02
N PRO A 153 3.10 7.13 11.88
CA PRO A 153 2.13 6.85 12.94
C PRO A 153 2.04 5.39 13.39
N ASP A 154 2.19 4.44 12.47
CA ASP A 154 2.15 3.00 12.78
C ASP A 154 3.42 2.57 13.54
N LYS A 155 3.24 2.16 14.80
CA LYS A 155 4.34 1.75 15.68
C LYS A 155 4.79 0.31 15.49
N ALA A 156 4.08 -0.49 14.71
CA ALA A 156 4.43 -1.88 14.43
C ALA A 156 5.16 -2.03 13.08
N ALA A 157 4.75 -1.26 12.07
CA ALA A 157 5.21 -1.44 10.71
C ALA A 157 6.65 -0.96 10.46
N SER A 158 7.30 -1.62 9.51
CA SER A 158 8.60 -1.27 8.96
C SER A 158 8.51 -0.28 7.78
N TYR A 159 7.44 -0.35 6.97
CA TYR A 159 7.24 0.54 5.83
C TYR A 159 5.80 1.06 5.73
N GLU A 160 5.66 2.29 5.25
CA GLU A 160 4.42 2.87 4.76
C GLU A 160 4.50 3.06 3.25
N PHE A 161 3.40 2.76 2.54
CA PHE A 161 3.30 2.86 1.09
C PHE A 161 2.19 3.81 0.69
N TYR A 162 2.43 4.60 -0.36
CA TYR A 162 1.42 5.33 -1.11
C TYR A 162 1.60 5.01 -2.59
N SER A 163 0.52 4.98 -3.36
CA SER A 163 0.63 4.67 -4.77
C SER A 163 -0.46 5.30 -5.62
N THR A 164 -0.14 5.46 -6.90
CA THR A 164 -1.12 5.70 -7.96
C THR A 164 -1.10 4.58 -8.98
N ALA A 165 -2.27 4.27 -9.53
CA ALA A 165 -2.45 3.23 -10.54
C ALA A 165 -3.42 3.68 -11.64
N LEU A 166 -3.50 2.89 -12.70
CA LEU A 166 -4.43 3.09 -13.80
C LEU A 166 -5.21 1.80 -14.05
N LEU A 167 -6.53 1.92 -14.04
CA LEU A 167 -7.42 0.89 -14.59
C LEU A 167 -7.66 1.22 -16.07
N GLN A 168 -7.05 0.44 -16.94
CA GLN A 168 -7.20 0.57 -18.39
C GLN A 168 -8.42 -0.21 -18.86
N ARG A 169 -9.51 0.47 -19.20
CA ARG A 169 -10.79 -0.17 -19.59
C ARG A 169 -10.65 -1.01 -20.84
N ALA A 170 -9.78 -0.61 -21.77
CA ALA A 170 -9.50 -1.37 -22.99
C ALA A 170 -8.91 -2.76 -22.73
N LEU A 171 -8.29 -3.00 -21.56
CA LEU A 171 -7.72 -4.29 -21.18
C LEU A 171 -8.71 -5.18 -20.41
N GLN A 172 -9.79 -4.59 -19.89
CA GLN A 172 -10.82 -5.33 -19.16
C GLN A 172 -11.75 -5.98 -20.19
N LYS A 173 -11.63 -7.30 -20.35
CA LYS A 173 -12.55 -8.06 -21.22
C LYS A 173 -13.98 -7.83 -20.74
N GLY A 174 -14.87 -7.44 -21.65
CA GLY A 174 -16.31 -7.32 -21.40
C GLY A 174 -16.95 -8.64 -21.01
#